data_AF-A0AAN9TTQ4-F1
#
_entry.id   AF-A0AAN9TTQ4-F1
#
_cell.length_a   1.000
_cell.length_b   1.000
_cell.length_c   1.000
_cell.angle_alpha   90.00
_cell.angle_beta   90.00
_cell.angle_gamma   90.00
#
_symmetry.space_group_name_H-M   'P 1'
#
loop_
_entity.id
_entity.type
_entity.pdbx_description
1 polymer ?
#
loop_
_entity_poly.entity_id
_entity_poly.type
_entity_poly.pdbx_seq_one_letter_code
_entity_poly.pdbx_strand_id
1 'polypeptide(L)'
;MANLVFTCFRNCFETGGFHTTKVNEKDFNTIFLDPNYVGHEVVIIKDGTRACGSGGVLGNAPLVQSKSYFEVKLQQSGIWGVGLATHNSNLNSAPGGNDAESWVFCFDGVLRHNKKELQGVTKRATEGDIIGISFDHIELNFYINGVSLDAPITGIRGTVFPAIYVDDGAIVDIILDNFVYGPPSGFQKIMVEQSLL
;
A
#
# COMPACT_ATOMS: atom_id res chain seq x y z
N MET A 1 29.35 25.42 47.90
CA MET A 1 29.18 24.05 47.40
C MET A 1 27.71 23.86 47.02
N ALA A 2 27.48 23.33 45.82
CA ALA A 2 26.27 22.67 45.32
C ALA A 2 24.96 23.48 45.14
N ASN A 3 24.72 23.85 43.88
CA ASN A 3 23.51 23.65 43.04
C ASN A 3 22.16 23.25 43.70
N LEU A 4 21.06 23.87 43.25
CA LEU A 4 20.05 23.34 42.29
C LEU A 4 18.81 24.29 42.31
N VAL A 5 18.46 24.97 41.21
CA VAL A 5 17.55 24.54 40.11
C VAL A 5 16.07 24.89 40.35
N PHE A 6 15.63 25.84 39.51
CA PHE A 6 14.37 25.94 38.74
C PHE A 6 12.99 25.95 39.45
N THR A 7 12.44 27.17 39.47
CA THR A 7 11.15 27.62 38.90
C THR A 7 9.85 26.88 39.20
N CYS A 8 9.01 27.61 39.95
CA CYS A 8 7.63 27.99 39.63
C CYS A 8 6.62 26.87 39.32
N PHE A 9 6.12 26.26 40.39
CA PHE A 9 4.75 25.74 40.43
C PHE A 9 3.74 26.89 40.66
N ARG A 10 2.56 26.73 40.04
CA ARG A 10 1.27 27.41 40.30
C ARG A 10 1.02 28.79 39.65
N ASN A 11 0.23 28.80 38.58
CA ASN A 11 -1.18 29.21 38.63
C ASN A 11 -1.70 29.41 37.20
N CYS A 12 -2.63 28.56 36.77
CA CYS A 12 -3.66 28.88 35.76
C CYS A 12 -4.77 27.83 35.93
N PHE A 13 -5.50 27.92 37.04
CA PHE A 13 -6.82 27.30 37.17
C PHE A 13 -7.83 28.44 36.98
N GLU A 14 -8.88 28.18 36.22
CA GLU A 14 -10.02 29.04 35.88
C GLU A 14 -9.90 29.91 34.61
N THR A 15 -10.40 29.37 33.50
CA THR A 15 -11.50 29.98 32.75
C THR A 15 -12.11 28.93 31.82
N GLY A 16 -13.36 28.59 32.08
CA GLY A 16 -14.13 27.66 31.26
C GLY A 16 -14.40 28.24 29.88
N GLY A 17 -13.76 27.64 28.88
CA GLY A 17 -14.15 27.70 27.49
C GLY A 17 -14.21 26.27 26.99
N PHE A 18 -15.41 25.69 26.90
CA PHE A 18 -15.63 24.40 26.29
C PHE A 18 -15.39 24.54 24.78
N HIS A 19 -14.12 24.50 24.37
CA HIS A 19 -13.77 24.22 23.00
C HIS A 19 -14.07 22.74 22.81
N THR A 20 -15.26 22.44 22.30
CA THR A 20 -15.52 21.15 21.67
C THR A 20 -14.44 20.98 20.61
N THR A 21 -13.42 20.19 20.90
CA THR A 21 -12.58 19.59 19.87
C THR A 21 -13.56 18.86 18.98
N LYS A 22 -13.78 19.39 17.77
CA LYS A 22 -14.39 18.63 16.70
C LYS A 22 -13.51 17.39 16.56
N VAL A 23 -13.97 16.27 17.11
CA VAL A 23 -13.45 14.97 16.73
C VAL A 23 -13.67 14.94 15.24
N ASN A 24 -12.57 15.00 14.47
CA ASN A 24 -12.62 14.78 13.04
C ASN A 24 -13.31 13.42 12.87
N GLU A 25 -14.54 13.41 12.36
CA GLU A 25 -15.14 12.21 11.81
C GLU A 25 -14.14 11.69 10.80
N LYS A 26 -13.35 10.70 11.20
CA LYS A 26 -12.34 10.09 10.35
C LYS A 26 -13.15 9.45 9.24
N ASP A 27 -13.06 10.01 8.04
CA ASP A 27 -13.80 9.59 6.85
C ASP A 27 -13.83 8.05 6.79
N PHE A 28 -14.99 7.47 7.06
CA PHE A 28 -15.19 6.01 7.10
C PHE A 28 -14.89 5.34 5.74
N ASN A 29 -14.60 6.12 4.71
CA ASN A 29 -14.31 5.69 3.35
C ASN A 29 -12.84 5.90 2.93
N THR A 30 -11.94 6.31 3.82
CA THR A 30 -10.53 6.49 3.44
C THR A 30 -9.84 5.14 3.31
N ILE A 31 -9.23 4.92 2.14
CA ILE A 31 -8.37 3.76 1.88
C ILE A 31 -6.92 4.16 2.19
N PHE A 32 -6.20 3.29 2.89
CA PHE A 32 -4.82 3.50 3.31
C PHE A 32 -4.14 2.14 3.58
N LEU A 33 -2.84 2.15 3.85
CA LEU A 33 -2.06 0.97 4.26
C LEU A 33 -2.39 0.57 5.70
N ASP A 34 -2.91 -0.63 5.89
CA ASP A 34 -3.48 -1.09 7.16
C ASP A 34 -2.40 -1.46 8.18
N PRO A 35 -2.31 -0.75 9.33
CA PRO A 35 -1.35 -1.08 10.39
C PRO A 35 -1.66 -2.40 11.11
N ASN A 36 -2.82 -3.02 10.88
CA ASN A 36 -3.13 -4.36 11.43
C ASN A 36 -2.60 -5.50 10.53
N TYR A 37 -2.29 -5.22 9.27
CA TYR A 37 -1.80 -6.20 8.30
C TYR A 37 -0.47 -5.71 7.72
N VAL A 38 0.55 -5.75 8.58
CA VAL A 38 1.88 -5.19 8.32
C VAL A 38 2.96 -6.12 8.88
N GLY A 39 4.09 -6.22 8.18
CA GLY A 39 5.29 -6.92 8.63
C GLY A 39 5.96 -6.20 9.79
N HIS A 40 6.67 -6.94 10.64
CA HIS A 40 7.20 -6.42 11.91
C HIS A 40 8.14 -5.22 11.79
N GLU A 41 8.86 -5.11 10.67
CA GLU A 41 9.87 -4.05 10.44
C GLU A 41 9.44 -3.05 9.35
N VAL A 42 8.17 -3.10 8.92
CA VAL A 42 7.62 -2.11 7.99
C VAL A 42 7.15 -0.88 8.76
N VAL A 43 7.48 0.28 8.21
CA VAL A 43 7.07 1.57 8.74
C VAL A 43 6.11 2.22 7.77
N ILE A 44 4.93 2.59 8.26
CA ILE A 44 3.90 3.30 7.50
C ILE A 44 3.93 4.77 7.90
N ILE A 45 4.07 5.68 6.92
CA ILE A 45 4.08 7.13 7.12
C ILE A 45 3.19 7.83 6.10
N LYS A 46 3.18 9.17 6.12
CA LYS A 46 2.39 10.03 5.19
C LYS A 46 0.90 9.64 5.22
N ASP A 47 0.32 9.66 6.42
CA ASP A 47 -1.10 9.37 6.66
C ASP A 47 -1.57 8.03 6.09
N GLY A 48 -0.69 7.01 6.11
CA GLY A 48 -1.03 5.68 5.64
C GLY A 48 -0.80 5.46 4.15
N THR A 49 -0.11 6.36 3.43
CA THR A 49 0.11 6.21 1.99
C THR A 49 1.55 5.91 1.59
N ARG A 50 2.47 5.74 2.55
CA ARG A 50 3.89 5.45 2.28
C ARG A 50 4.38 4.29 3.14
N ALA A 51 5.08 3.35 2.53
CA ALA A 51 5.76 2.25 3.19
C ALA A 51 7.28 2.32 2.98
N CYS A 52 8.03 2.00 4.04
CA CYS A 52 9.48 1.75 4.02
C CYS A 52 9.83 0.73 5.14
N GLY A 53 11.12 0.41 5.31
CA GLY A 53 11.57 -0.61 6.28
C GLY A 53 11.77 -1.97 5.62
N SER A 54 11.44 -3.06 6.31
CA SER A 54 11.59 -4.44 5.81
C SER A 54 10.33 -5.28 6.02
N GLY A 55 9.77 -5.84 4.94
CA GLY A 55 8.56 -6.68 4.96
C GLY A 55 7.50 -6.22 3.96
N GLY A 56 6.23 -6.46 4.27
CA GLY A 56 5.08 -6.03 3.47
C GLY A 56 3.92 -5.50 4.28
N VAL A 57 2.99 -4.84 3.60
CA VAL A 57 1.79 -4.22 4.17
C VAL A 57 0.65 -4.31 3.17
N LEU A 58 -0.56 -4.55 3.68
CA LEU A 58 -1.78 -4.60 2.87
C LEU A 58 -2.56 -3.28 2.96
N GLY A 59 -3.38 -2.99 1.96
CA GLY A 59 -4.42 -1.97 2.06
C GLY A 59 -5.54 -2.39 3.01
N ASN A 60 -6.25 -1.42 3.59
CA ASN A 60 -7.37 -1.65 4.52
C ASN A 60 -8.69 -2.04 3.83
N ALA A 61 -8.76 -2.00 2.50
CA ALA A 61 -9.98 -2.27 1.73
C ALA A 61 -9.76 -3.43 0.74
N PRO A 62 -10.63 -4.47 0.77
CA PRO A 62 -10.56 -5.56 -0.19
C PRO A 62 -11.03 -5.11 -1.59
N LEU A 63 -10.51 -5.75 -2.63
CA LEU A 63 -10.90 -5.49 -4.02
C LEU A 63 -12.20 -6.23 -4.37
N VAL A 64 -13.34 -5.81 -3.82
CA VAL A 64 -14.65 -6.47 -4.01
C VAL A 64 -15.36 -6.07 -5.30
N GLN A 65 -15.13 -4.85 -5.78
CA GLN A 65 -15.75 -4.34 -7.02
C GLN A 65 -15.25 -5.08 -8.26
N SER A 66 -16.05 -5.08 -9.33
CA SER A 66 -15.75 -5.86 -10.55
C SER A 66 -14.46 -5.45 -11.26
N LYS A 67 -14.05 -4.19 -11.16
CA LYS A 67 -12.81 -3.66 -11.78
C LYS A 67 -12.19 -2.61 -10.87
N SER A 68 -10.97 -2.87 -10.42
CA SER A 68 -10.24 -2.02 -9.47
C SER A 68 -8.91 -1.57 -10.05
N TYR A 69 -8.52 -0.34 -9.77
CA TYR A 69 -7.24 0.24 -10.16
C TYR A 69 -6.64 1.06 -9.03
N PHE A 70 -5.33 0.96 -8.88
CA PHE A 70 -4.52 1.84 -8.04
C PHE A 70 -3.13 2.01 -8.65
N GLU A 71 -2.42 3.04 -8.22
CA GLU A 71 -1.05 3.31 -8.65
C GLU A 71 -0.11 3.22 -7.44
N VAL A 72 1.17 3.03 -7.74
CA VAL A 72 2.26 3.07 -6.80
C VAL A 72 3.38 3.92 -7.37
N LYS A 73 3.97 4.80 -6.58
CA LYS A 73 5.17 5.56 -6.94
C LYS A 73 6.40 5.02 -6.21
N LEU A 74 7.44 4.70 -6.97
CA LEU A 74 8.75 4.36 -6.42
C LEU A 74 9.47 5.66 -6.02
N GLN A 75 9.48 5.98 -4.73
CA GLN A 75 10.14 7.20 -4.22
C GLN A 75 11.64 7.01 -4.09
N GLN A 76 12.05 5.80 -3.68
CA GLN A 76 13.44 5.37 -3.62
C GLN A 76 13.50 3.90 -3.99
N SER A 77 14.42 3.53 -4.88
CA SER A 77 14.62 2.14 -5.25
C SER A 77 15.31 1.33 -4.14
N GLY A 78 15.28 0.01 -4.26
CA GLY A 78 15.75 -0.98 -3.29
C GLY A 78 15.14 -2.33 -3.64
N ILE A 79 14.87 -3.17 -2.65
CA ILE A 79 14.06 -4.38 -2.84
C ILE A 79 12.59 -4.00 -2.61
N TRP A 80 11.76 -4.17 -3.64
CA TRP A 80 10.33 -3.94 -3.53
C TRP A 80 9.53 -4.95 -4.34
N GLY A 81 8.28 -5.14 -3.94
CA GLY A 81 7.28 -5.85 -4.71
C GLY A 81 5.90 -5.25 -4.49
N VAL A 82 5.13 -5.11 -5.55
CA VAL A 82 3.78 -4.54 -5.48
C VAL A 82 2.78 -5.37 -6.26
N GLY A 83 1.55 -5.43 -5.78
CA GLY A 83 0.51 -6.22 -6.43
C GLY A 83 -0.63 -6.50 -5.47
N LEU A 84 -1.04 -7.76 -5.40
CA LEU A 84 -2.17 -8.20 -4.59
C LEU A 84 -1.75 -9.30 -3.62
N ALA A 85 -2.40 -9.33 -2.47
CA ALA A 85 -2.27 -10.45 -1.54
C ALA A 85 -3.54 -10.65 -0.70
N THR A 86 -3.70 -11.84 -0.15
CA THR A 86 -4.70 -12.13 0.88
C THR A 86 -4.13 -11.82 2.27
N HIS A 87 -4.99 -11.79 3.29
CA HIS A 87 -4.58 -11.67 4.69
C HIS A 87 -3.66 -12.82 5.19
N ASN A 88 -3.57 -13.94 4.46
CA ASN A 88 -2.73 -15.07 4.84
C ASN A 88 -1.29 -14.98 4.30
N SER A 89 -0.97 -13.94 3.52
CA SER A 89 0.38 -13.77 2.99
C SER A 89 1.42 -13.53 4.08
N ASN A 90 2.64 -14.02 3.84
CA ASN A 90 3.79 -13.73 4.67
C ASN A 90 4.29 -12.30 4.45
N LEU A 91 3.83 -11.38 5.29
CA LEU A 91 4.22 -9.97 5.28
C LEU A 91 5.61 -9.70 5.91
N ASN A 92 6.33 -10.72 6.38
CA ASN A 92 7.65 -10.52 7.00
C ASN A 92 8.83 -10.67 6.02
N SER A 93 8.55 -10.87 4.74
CA SER A 93 9.59 -11.08 3.73
C SER A 93 9.21 -10.36 2.45
N ALA A 94 9.97 -9.31 2.12
CA ALA A 94 9.99 -8.76 0.78
C ALA A 94 10.70 -9.74 -0.19
N PRO A 95 10.43 -9.67 -1.51
CA PRO A 95 9.50 -8.77 -2.20
C PRO A 95 8.05 -9.30 -2.28
N GLY A 96 7.67 -10.29 -1.45
CA GLY A 96 6.42 -11.03 -1.63
C GLY A 96 6.49 -12.08 -2.75
N GLY A 97 5.37 -12.74 -3.06
CA GLY A 97 5.29 -13.78 -4.09
C GLY A 97 5.93 -15.12 -3.71
N ASN A 98 6.41 -15.25 -2.47
CA ASN A 98 7.05 -16.46 -1.93
C ASN A 98 6.05 -17.41 -1.23
N ASP A 99 4.76 -17.12 -1.34
CA ASP A 99 3.65 -17.90 -0.80
C ASP A 99 2.51 -17.99 -1.83
N ALA A 100 1.52 -18.82 -1.55
CA ALA A 100 0.34 -18.99 -2.40
C ALA A 100 -0.68 -17.84 -2.27
N GLU A 101 -0.38 -16.84 -1.46
CA GLU A 101 -1.32 -15.82 -0.99
C GLU A 101 -0.97 -14.43 -1.54
N SER A 102 0.11 -14.31 -2.34
CA SER A 102 0.59 -13.07 -2.92
C SER A 102 0.96 -13.21 -4.40
N TRP A 103 0.65 -12.17 -5.18
CA TRP A 103 0.91 -12.03 -6.62
C TRP A 103 1.48 -10.64 -6.87
N VAL A 104 2.77 -10.56 -7.18
CA VAL A 104 3.51 -9.29 -7.15
C VAL A 104 4.38 -9.09 -8.38
N PHE A 105 4.54 -7.83 -8.78
CA PHE A 105 5.59 -7.33 -9.66
C PHE A 105 6.73 -6.77 -8.84
N CYS A 106 7.97 -7.20 -9.11
CA CYS A 106 9.12 -6.93 -8.27
C CYS A 106 10.16 -6.00 -8.91
N PHE A 107 11.07 -5.50 -8.07
CA PHE A 107 12.20 -4.62 -8.40
C PHE A 107 13.08 -5.05 -9.58
N ASP A 108 13.20 -6.35 -9.81
CA ASP A 108 14.00 -6.92 -10.90
C ASP A 108 13.22 -7.10 -12.21
N GLY A 109 11.98 -6.65 -12.25
CA GLY A 109 11.11 -6.77 -13.42
C GLY A 109 10.44 -8.14 -13.52
N VAL A 110 10.47 -8.95 -12.47
CA VAL A 110 9.89 -10.30 -12.46
C VAL A 110 8.54 -10.29 -11.75
N LEU A 111 7.57 -10.97 -12.35
CA LEU A 111 6.29 -11.29 -11.72
C LEU A 111 6.45 -12.55 -10.86
N ARG A 112 6.00 -12.54 -9.61
CA ARG A 112 6.15 -13.66 -8.67
C ARG A 112 4.84 -14.08 -8.02
N HIS A 113 4.69 -15.39 -7.88
CA HIS A 113 3.63 -16.02 -7.10
C HIS A 113 4.06 -17.43 -6.69
N ASN A 114 3.77 -17.82 -5.46
CA ASN A 114 4.00 -19.17 -4.95
C ASN A 114 5.44 -19.70 -5.19
N LYS A 115 6.43 -18.86 -4.91
CA LYS A 115 7.88 -19.13 -5.10
C LYS A 115 8.27 -19.39 -6.56
N LYS A 116 7.44 -19.00 -7.50
CA LYS A 116 7.70 -19.14 -8.94
C LYS A 116 7.78 -17.77 -9.57
N GLU A 117 8.74 -17.63 -10.46
CA GLU A 117 8.80 -16.54 -11.42
C GLU A 117 7.80 -16.87 -12.53
N LEU A 118 6.81 -16.00 -12.68
CA LEU A 118 5.82 -16.08 -13.74
C LEU A 118 6.46 -15.53 -15.02
N GLN A 119 6.07 -16.08 -16.19
CA GLN A 119 6.59 -15.58 -17.47
C GLN A 119 6.27 -14.09 -17.64
N GLY A 120 7.25 -13.37 -18.20
CA GLY A 120 7.07 -12.00 -18.66
C GLY A 120 7.51 -10.99 -17.62
N VAL A 121 8.61 -10.31 -17.94
CA VAL A 121 8.67 -8.86 -18.20
C VAL A 121 10.17 -8.48 -18.30
N THR A 122 10.59 -7.97 -19.45
CA THR A 122 11.98 -7.47 -19.65
C THR A 122 12.15 -6.01 -19.20
N LYS A 123 11.07 -5.38 -18.73
CA LYS A 123 10.98 -3.96 -18.41
C LYS A 123 11.01 -3.75 -16.90
N ARG A 124 12.04 -3.07 -16.42
CA ARG A 124 12.20 -2.74 -15.00
C ARG A 124 11.69 -1.34 -14.73
N ALA A 125 10.96 -1.18 -13.63
CA ALA A 125 10.65 0.12 -13.08
C ALA A 125 11.84 0.63 -12.27
N THR A 126 12.05 1.94 -12.31
CA THR A 126 13.14 2.65 -11.65
C THR A 126 12.59 3.72 -10.72
N GLU A 127 13.47 4.30 -9.90
CA GLU A 127 13.08 5.40 -9.02
C GLU A 127 12.41 6.54 -9.79
N GLY A 128 11.29 7.03 -9.26
CA GLY A 128 10.44 8.03 -9.89
C GLY A 128 9.30 7.47 -10.74
N ASP A 129 9.39 6.21 -11.19
CA ASP A 129 8.34 5.59 -12.00
C ASP A 129 7.05 5.36 -11.21
N ILE A 130 5.93 5.38 -11.95
CA ILE A 130 4.60 5.01 -11.47
C ILE A 130 4.25 3.63 -12.01
N ILE A 131 3.94 2.71 -11.09
CA ILE A 131 3.43 1.39 -11.41
C ILE A 131 1.91 1.43 -11.25
N GLY A 132 1.18 1.18 -12.33
CA GLY A 132 -0.27 1.00 -12.29
C GLY A 132 -0.62 -0.47 -12.09
N ILE A 133 -1.65 -0.75 -11.30
CA ILE A 133 -2.14 -2.11 -11.01
C ILE A 133 -3.64 -2.15 -11.27
N SER A 134 -4.09 -3.06 -12.15
CA SER A 134 -5.52 -3.26 -12.43
C SER A 134 -5.93 -4.70 -12.19
N PHE A 135 -7.10 -4.91 -11.59
CA PHE A 135 -7.64 -6.24 -11.31
C PHE A 135 -9.15 -6.31 -11.54
N ASP A 136 -9.60 -7.36 -12.23
CA ASP A 136 -11.02 -7.56 -12.59
C ASP A 136 -11.61 -8.92 -12.15
N HIS A 137 -10.99 -9.57 -11.15
CA HIS A 137 -11.30 -10.94 -10.70
C HIS A 137 -10.92 -12.07 -11.66
N ILE A 138 -10.49 -11.75 -12.89
CA ILE A 138 -9.98 -12.73 -13.85
C ILE A 138 -8.48 -12.54 -14.05
N GLU A 139 -8.07 -11.30 -14.32
CA GLU A 139 -6.70 -10.91 -14.63
C GLU A 139 -6.20 -9.79 -13.71
N LEU A 140 -4.96 -9.93 -13.27
CA LEU A 140 -4.15 -8.88 -12.67
C LEU A 140 -3.13 -8.40 -13.69
N ASN A 141 -3.19 -7.12 -14.03
CA ASN A 141 -2.30 -6.48 -14.99
C ASN A 141 -1.49 -5.37 -14.32
N PHE A 142 -0.29 -5.16 -14.86
CA PHE A 142 0.67 -4.16 -14.40
C PHE A 142 1.05 -3.21 -15.53
N TYR A 143 1.31 -1.97 -15.16
CA TYR A 143 1.66 -0.88 -16.08
C TYR A 143 2.87 -0.13 -15.52
N ILE A 144 3.81 0.29 -16.36
CA ILE A 144 4.86 1.25 -15.97
C ILE A 144 4.62 2.53 -16.75
N ASN A 145 4.40 3.63 -16.02
CA ASN A 145 4.13 4.95 -16.57
C ASN A 145 2.99 4.94 -17.61
N GLY A 146 1.89 4.26 -17.26
CA GLY A 146 0.71 4.10 -18.11
C GLY A 146 0.85 3.08 -19.24
N VAL A 147 2.03 2.48 -19.46
CA VAL A 147 2.26 1.48 -20.51
C VAL A 147 2.15 0.08 -19.94
N SER A 148 1.25 -0.72 -20.52
CA SER A 148 1.04 -2.14 -20.16
C SER A 148 2.33 -2.95 -20.25
N LEU A 149 2.48 -3.91 -19.34
CA LEU A 149 3.54 -4.91 -19.39
C LEU A 149 3.20 -6.14 -20.25
N ASP A 150 1.94 -6.26 -20.69
CA ASP A 150 1.43 -7.35 -21.53
C ASP A 150 1.71 -8.76 -20.98
N ALA A 151 1.69 -8.87 -19.65
CA ALA A 151 1.94 -10.09 -18.89
C ALA A 151 0.90 -10.26 -17.77
N PRO A 152 -0.38 -10.56 -18.10
CA PRO A 152 -1.43 -10.73 -17.10
C PRO A 152 -1.17 -11.95 -16.20
N ILE A 153 -1.42 -11.80 -14.91
CA ILE A 153 -1.51 -12.90 -13.96
C ILE A 153 -2.97 -13.34 -13.85
N THR A 154 -3.25 -14.63 -14.01
CA THR A 154 -4.59 -15.22 -13.86
C THR A 154 -4.66 -16.17 -12.67
N GLY A 155 -5.88 -16.60 -12.33
CA GLY A 155 -6.09 -17.64 -11.30
C GLY A 155 -5.87 -17.15 -9.88
N ILE A 156 -6.05 -15.85 -9.65
CA ILE A 156 -6.06 -15.24 -8.31
C ILE A 156 -7.26 -15.77 -7.52
N ARG A 157 -7.03 -16.10 -6.25
CA ARG A 157 -8.03 -16.74 -5.39
C ARG A 157 -8.12 -16.02 -4.05
N GLY A 158 -9.31 -16.09 -3.46
CA GLY A 158 -9.58 -15.50 -2.16
C GLY A 158 -9.89 -14.00 -2.24
N THR A 159 -10.12 -13.41 -1.06
CA THR A 159 -10.29 -11.97 -0.91
C THR A 159 -8.91 -11.31 -0.89
N VAL A 160 -8.67 -10.44 -1.86
CA VAL A 160 -7.37 -9.81 -2.09
C VAL A 160 -7.41 -8.32 -1.82
N PHE A 161 -6.25 -7.81 -1.43
CA PHE A 161 -5.99 -6.43 -1.03
C PHE A 161 -4.80 -5.90 -1.82
N PRO A 162 -4.70 -4.58 -2.04
CA PRO A 162 -3.44 -3.98 -2.48
C PRO A 162 -2.31 -4.39 -1.54
N ALA A 163 -1.16 -4.78 -2.09
CA ALA A 163 -0.02 -5.24 -1.31
C ALA A 163 1.25 -4.50 -1.75
N ILE A 164 2.03 -4.06 -0.77
CA ILE A 164 3.34 -3.42 -0.95
C ILE A 164 4.35 -4.13 -0.07
N TYR A 165 5.47 -4.52 -0.65
CA TYR A 165 6.63 -5.09 0.03
C TYR A 165 7.83 -4.19 -0.21
N VAL A 166 8.61 -3.93 0.85
CA VAL A 166 9.77 -3.04 0.86
C VAL A 166 10.88 -3.66 1.70
N ASP A 167 12.12 -3.52 1.23
CA ASP A 167 13.35 -3.90 1.91
C ASP A 167 14.54 -3.18 1.25
N ASP A 168 15.73 -3.29 1.83
CA ASP A 168 16.98 -2.70 1.32
C ASP A 168 16.84 -1.21 0.94
N GLY A 169 16.20 -0.44 1.83
CA GLY A 169 16.05 1.01 1.67
C GLY A 169 14.95 1.47 0.69
N ALA A 170 14.14 0.56 0.15
CA ALA A 170 13.01 0.93 -0.70
C ALA A 170 11.99 1.83 0.02
N ILE A 171 11.53 2.87 -0.67
CA ILE A 171 10.45 3.75 -0.21
C ILE A 171 9.39 3.81 -1.30
N VAL A 172 8.16 3.43 -0.94
CA VAL A 172 7.08 3.23 -1.90
C VAL A 172 5.83 3.96 -1.43
N ASP A 173 5.25 4.78 -2.31
CA ASP A 173 3.96 5.47 -2.07
C ASP A 173 2.85 4.73 -2.79
N ILE A 174 1.74 4.46 -2.11
CA ILE A 174 0.48 4.07 -2.77
C ILE A 174 -0.31 5.32 -3.17
N ILE A 175 -0.93 5.26 -4.34
CA ILE A 175 -1.79 6.29 -4.91
C ILE A 175 -3.14 5.64 -5.16
N LEU A 176 -4.14 6.07 -4.38
CA LEU A 176 -5.48 5.45 -4.32
C LEU A 176 -6.55 6.30 -5.01
N ASP A 177 -6.22 7.55 -5.31
CA ASP A 177 -7.01 8.50 -6.09
C ASP A 177 -6.09 9.45 -6.85
N ASN A 178 -6.66 10.38 -7.64
CA ASN A 178 -5.90 11.41 -8.35
C ASN A 178 -4.69 10.85 -9.14
N PHE A 179 -4.94 9.75 -9.84
CA PHE A 179 -3.94 8.97 -10.58
C PHE A 179 -3.15 9.82 -11.58
N VAL A 180 -1.86 9.51 -11.73
CA VAL A 180 -0.93 10.20 -12.62
C VAL A 180 -1.17 9.83 -14.08
N TYR A 181 -1.32 8.53 -14.37
CA TYR A 181 -1.56 8.02 -15.73
C TYR A 181 -3.01 7.63 -15.94
N GLY A 182 -3.72 7.29 -14.87
CA GLY A 182 -5.14 6.99 -14.89
C GLY A 182 -5.46 5.53 -15.22
N PRO A 183 -6.67 5.08 -14.86
CA PRO A 183 -7.06 3.69 -15.04
C PRO A 183 -7.29 3.33 -16.52
N PRO A 184 -7.05 2.07 -16.92
CA PRO A 184 -7.54 1.55 -18.19
C PRO A 184 -9.07 1.63 -18.31
N SER A 185 -9.58 1.50 -19.53
CA SER A 185 -11.02 1.63 -19.80
C SER A 185 -11.88 0.69 -18.93
N GLY A 186 -12.86 1.28 -18.23
CA GLY A 186 -13.79 0.56 -17.35
C GLY A 186 -13.25 0.22 -15.96
N PHE A 187 -11.98 0.51 -15.66
CA PHE A 187 -11.43 0.40 -14.32
C PHE A 187 -11.61 1.70 -13.53
N GLN A 188 -11.75 1.57 -12.21
CA GLN A 188 -11.98 2.69 -11.31
C GLN A 188 -11.12 2.54 -10.05
N LYS A 189 -10.97 3.62 -9.28
CA LYS A 189 -10.34 3.56 -7.97
C LYS A 189 -11.03 2.54 -7.06
N ILE A 190 -10.30 2.04 -6.07
CA ILE A 190 -10.85 1.15 -5.05
C ILE A 190 -11.92 1.90 -4.26
N MET A 191 -13.05 1.23 -4.01
CA MET A 191 -14.19 1.76 -3.26
C MET A 191 -14.35 0.96 -1.97
N VAL A 192 -14.61 1.65 -0.86
CA VAL A 192 -15.00 1.01 0.40
C VAL A 192 -16.44 0.57 0.28
N GLU A 193 -16.73 -0.69 0.58
CA GLU A 193 -18.09 -1.22 0.60
C GLU A 193 -18.85 -0.57 1.77
N GLN A 194 -19.83 0.28 1.45
CA GLN A 194 -20.74 0.80 2.47
C GLN A 194 -21.80 -0.25 2.75
N SER A 195 -21.74 -0.86 3.93
CA SER A 195 -22.86 -1.65 4.42
C SER A 195 -24.06 -0.71 4.57
N LEU A 196 -25.06 -0.89 3.71
CA LEU A 196 -26.38 -0.27 3.83
C LEU A 196 -27.12 -0.97 4.99
N LEU A 197 -26.75 -0.66 6.22
CA LEU A 197 -27.51 -1.05 7.42
C LEU A 197 -28.42 0.10 7.85
#